data_AF-A0A8T3QVG7-F1
#
_entry.id   AF-A0A8T3QVG7-F1
#
_cell.length_a   1.000
_cell.length_b   1.000
_cell.length_c   1.000
_cell.angle_alpha   90.00
_cell.angle_beta   90.00
_cell.angle_gamma   90.00
#
_symmetry.space_group_name_H-M   'P 1'
#
loop_
_entity.id
_entity.type
_entity.pdbx_description
1 polymer ?
#
loop_
_entity_poly.entity_id
_entity_poly.type
_entity_poly.pdbx_seq_one_letter_code
_entity_poly.pdbx_strand_id
1 'polypeptide(L)'
;MTLVNVVLWIAGIALIAIGYQRAKAPWARYQAMKEQDANASRYNAWRGGVRDDASTSGASVAMAILRRQAQVGGAIAIAGFVLVLLGFLIK
;
A
#
# COMPACT_ATOMS: atom_id res chain seq x y z
N MET A 1 -32.32 11.71 -6.28
CA MET A 1 -30.92 11.60 -6.79
C MET A 1 -30.53 12.93 -7.38
N THR A 2 -29.75 13.71 -6.64
CA THR A 2 -29.27 15.02 -7.11
C THR A 2 -28.01 14.84 -7.98
N LEU A 3 -27.67 15.87 -8.76
CA LEU A 3 -26.41 15.90 -9.52
C LEU A 3 -25.19 15.68 -8.62
N VAL A 4 -25.24 16.19 -7.38
CA VAL A 4 -24.18 16.05 -6.38
C VAL A 4 -23.93 14.57 -6.04
N ASN A 5 -24.99 13.78 -5.83
CA ASN A 5 -24.86 12.36 -5.50
C ASN A 5 -24.16 11.59 -6.63
N VAL A 6 -24.54 11.87 -7.89
CA VAL A 6 -23.95 11.23 -9.07
C VAL A 6 -22.45 11.57 -9.18
N VAL A 7 -22.09 12.84 -8.99
CA VAL A 7 -20.69 13.29 -9.03
C VAL A 7 -19.86 12.61 -7.95
N LEU A 8 -20.37 12.53 -6.70
CA LEU A 8 -19.69 11.88 -5.59
C LEU A 8 -19.44 10.40 -5.85
N TRP A 9 -20.41 9.69 -6.42
CA TRP A 9 -20.24 8.28 -6.77
C TRP A 9 -19.21 8.07 -7.87
N ILE A 10 -19.31 8.80 -8.98
CA ILE A 10 -18.37 8.65 -10.10
C ILE A 10 -16.95 9.00 -9.66
N ALA A 11 -16.77 10.13 -8.95
CA ALA A 11 -15.47 10.54 -8.43
C ALA A 11 -14.93 9.52 -7.41
N GLY A 12 -15.78 9.01 -6.52
CA GLY A 12 -15.42 8.01 -5.53
C GLY A 12 -14.95 6.70 -6.16
N ILE A 13 -15.69 6.17 -7.14
CA ILE A 13 -15.33 4.97 -7.88
C ILE A 13 -14.00 5.17 -8.63
N ALA A 14 -13.82 6.33 -9.27
CA ALA A 14 -12.58 6.67 -9.97
C ALA A 14 -11.38 6.68 -9.02
N LEU A 15 -11.51 7.29 -7.83
CA LEU A 15 -10.45 7.29 -6.83
C LEU A 15 -10.14 5.89 -6.29
N ILE A 16 -11.14 5.04 -6.07
CA ILE A 16 -10.93 3.64 -5.67
C ILE A 16 -10.09 2.91 -6.73
N ALA A 17 -10.47 3.02 -8.00
CA ALA A 17 -9.76 2.37 -9.10
C ALA A 17 -8.30 2.84 -9.20
N ILE A 18 -8.08 4.16 -9.17
CA ILE A 18 -6.73 4.75 -9.24
C ILE A 18 -5.89 4.36 -8.02
N GLY A 19 -6.47 4.44 -6.82
CA GLY A 19 -5.80 4.09 -5.57
C GLY A 19 -5.37 2.62 -5.56
N TYR A 20 -6.25 1.71 -6.00
CA TYR A 20 -5.95 0.29 -6.11
C TYR A 20 -4.82 0.02 -7.11
N GLN A 21 -4.89 0.61 -8.31
CA GLN A 21 -3.84 0.44 -9.33
C GLN A 21 -2.48 0.95 -8.82
N ARG A 22 -2.45 2.09 -8.12
CA ARG A 22 -1.22 2.64 -7.53
C ARG A 22 -0.70 1.83 -6.35
N ALA A 23 -1.56 1.18 -5.57
CA ALA A 23 -1.14 0.38 -4.43
C ALA A 23 -0.64 -1.03 -4.83
N LYS A 24 -1.25 -1.64 -5.85
CA LYS A 24 -1.03 -3.05 -6.22
C LYS A 24 0.43 -3.38 -6.52
N ALA A 25 1.07 -2.62 -7.41
CA ALA A 25 2.42 -2.93 -7.86
C ALA A 25 3.49 -2.73 -6.77
N PRO A 26 3.52 -1.60 -6.04
CA PRO A 26 4.45 -1.43 -4.92
C PRO A 26 4.25 -2.47 -3.80
N TRP A 27 2.99 -2.82 -3.51
CA TRP A 27 2.68 -3.83 -2.49
C TRP A 27 3.20 -5.23 -2.86
N ALA A 28 3.01 -5.65 -4.10
CA ALA A 28 3.51 -6.94 -4.57
C ALA A 28 5.03 -7.03 -4.47
N ARG A 29 5.75 -5.97 -4.87
CA ARG A 29 7.21 -5.90 -4.76
C ARG A 29 7.68 -5.88 -3.30
N TYR A 30 6.99 -5.14 -2.44
CA TYR A 30 7.26 -5.11 -1.00
C TYR A 30 7.16 -6.52 -0.39
N GLN A 31 6.11 -7.27 -0.72
CA GLN A 31 5.94 -8.63 -0.21
C GLN A 31 7.04 -9.57 -0.70
N ALA A 32 7.39 -9.51 -1.99
CA ALA A 32 8.48 -10.31 -2.53
C ALA A 32 9.83 -10.02 -1.83
N MET A 33 10.15 -8.75 -1.57
CA MET A 33 11.35 -8.36 -0.83
C MET A 33 11.31 -8.83 0.63
N LYS A 34 10.15 -8.71 1.27
CA LYS A 34 9.95 -9.16 2.65
C LYS A 34 10.15 -10.67 2.80
N GLU A 35 9.68 -11.46 1.84
CA GLU A 35 9.90 -12.91 1.82
C GLU A 35 11.38 -13.26 1.66
N GLN A 36 12.11 -12.55 0.80
CA GLN A 36 13.55 -12.73 0.62
C GLN A 36 14.33 -12.37 1.88
N ASP A 37 14.00 -11.25 2.52
CA ASP A 37 14.62 -10.80 3.78
C ASP A 37 14.37 -11.79 4.92
N ALA A 38 13.14 -12.32 5.02
CA ALA A 38 12.80 -13.39 5.96
C ALA A 38 13.59 -14.68 5.67
N ASN A 39 13.84 -15.01 4.40
CA ASN A 39 14.62 -16.18 4.06
C ASN A 39 16.11 -16.02 4.38
N ALA A 40 16.67 -14.85 4.06
CA ALA A 40 18.06 -14.51 4.37
C ALA A 40 18.31 -14.52 5.88
N SER A 41 17.39 -13.96 6.68
CA SER A 41 17.49 -13.99 8.14
C SER A 41 17.47 -15.40 8.72
N ARG A 42 16.62 -16.31 8.21
CA ARG A 42 16.63 -17.73 8.60
C ARG A 42 17.94 -18.42 8.25
N TYR A 43 18.45 -18.19 7.04
CA TYR A 43 19.72 -18.77 6.61
C TYR A 43 20.90 -18.26 7.47
N ASN A 44 20.91 -16.97 7.78
CA ASN A 44 21.92 -16.34 8.63
C ASN A 44 21.86 -16.88 10.07
N ALA A 45 20.66 -17.11 10.61
CA ALA A 45 20.48 -17.72 11.92
C ALA A 45 21.00 -19.17 11.95
N TRP A 46 20.72 -19.96 10.90
CA TRP A 46 21.17 -21.35 10.81
C TRP A 46 22.70 -21.48 10.72
N ARG A 47 23.38 -20.57 10.00
CA ARG A 47 24.86 -20.59 9.85
C ARG A 47 25.63 -20.02 11.06
N GLY A 48 24.95 -19.71 12.17
CA GLY A 48 25.57 -19.09 13.34
C GLY A 48 26.08 -17.66 13.10
N GLY A 49 25.52 -16.95 12.11
CA GLY A 49 25.99 -15.62 11.73
C GLY A 49 25.80 -14.59 12.83
N VAL A 50 26.86 -13.82 13.12
CA VAL A 50 26.80 -12.60 13.92
C VAL A 50 25.81 -11.64 13.24
N ARG A 51 24.87 -11.06 14.00
CA ARG A 51 24.02 -9.99 13.49
C ARG A 51 24.91 -8.76 13.33
N ASP A 52 25.45 -8.55 12.14
CA ASP A 52 25.90 -7.20 11.77
C ASP A 52 24.70 -6.26 11.96
N ASP A 53 24.96 -5.14 12.61
CA ASP A 53 23.93 -4.24 13.14
C ASP A 53 22.84 -4.00 12.09
N ALA A 54 21.58 -4.17 12.50
CA ALA A 54 20.41 -4.04 11.62
C ALA A 54 20.14 -2.58 11.19
N SER A 55 21.16 -1.72 11.25
CA SER A 55 21.11 -0.32 10.86
C SER A 55 20.88 -0.23 9.35
N THR A 56 19.71 0.31 8.99
CA THR A 56 19.29 0.80 7.67
C THR A 56 20.10 0.26 6.47
N SER A 57 19.87 -1.00 6.08
CA SER A 57 20.38 -1.52 4.81
C SER A 57 19.66 -0.86 3.62
N GLY A 58 20.28 -0.82 2.43
CA GLY A 58 19.61 -0.34 1.21
C GLY A 58 18.29 -1.08 0.93
N ALA A 59 18.20 -2.37 1.28
CA ALA A 59 16.98 -3.15 1.18
C ALA A 59 15.88 -2.66 2.12
N SER A 60 16.23 -2.31 3.37
CA SER A 60 15.27 -1.76 4.34
C SER A 60 14.68 -0.42 3.88
N VAL A 61 15.51 0.45 3.28
CA VAL A 61 15.07 1.73 2.69
C VAL A 61 14.14 1.49 1.50
N ALA A 62 14.52 0.60 0.58
CA ALA A 62 13.67 0.25 -0.56
C ALA A 62 12.31 -0.31 -0.12
N MET A 63 12.28 -1.20 0.87
CA MET A 63 11.05 -1.72 1.45
C MET A 63 10.19 -0.62 2.08
N ALA A 64 10.80 0.33 2.80
CA ALA A 64 10.08 1.47 3.40
C ALA A 64 9.43 2.36 2.32
N ILE A 65 10.14 2.63 1.22
CA ILE A 65 9.62 3.41 0.08
C ILE A 65 8.43 2.68 -0.57
N LEU A 66 8.58 1.39 -0.89
CA LEU A 66 7.52 0.60 -1.51
C LEU A 66 6.27 0.52 -0.62
N ARG A 67 6.47 0.32 0.69
CA ARG A 67 5.39 0.35 1.67
C ARG A 67 4.68 1.70 1.69
N ARG A 68 5.44 2.80 1.66
CA ARG A 68 4.86 4.16 1.63
C ARG A 68 4.06 4.41 0.36
N GLN A 69 4.56 3.98 -0.80
CA GLN A 69 3.83 4.07 -2.06
C GLN A 69 2.52 3.29 -2.01
N ALA A 70 2.55 2.06 -1.49
CA ALA A 70 1.35 1.24 -1.29
C ALA A 70 0.35 1.91 -0.33
N GLN A 71 0.83 2.50 0.77
CA GLN A 71 0.00 3.24 1.74
C GLN A 71 -0.67 4.46 1.11
N VAL A 72 0.05 5.23 0.29
CA VAL A 72 -0.53 6.39 -0.41
C VAL A 72 -1.62 5.93 -1.38
N GLY A 73 -1.38 4.89 -2.18
CA GLY A 73 -2.41 4.29 -3.04
C GLY A 73 -3.63 3.81 -2.25
N GLY A 74 -3.41 3.15 -1.12
CA GLY A 74 -4.47 2.73 -0.21
C GLY A 74 -5.27 3.91 0.36
N ALA A 75 -4.60 4.99 0.78
CA ALA A 75 -5.26 6.19 1.28
C ALA A 75 -6.14 6.86 0.22
N ILE A 76 -5.69 6.90 -1.04
CA ILE A 76 -6.51 7.39 -2.17
C ILE A 76 -7.76 6.52 -2.33
N ALA A 77 -7.62 5.20 -2.28
CA ALA A 77 -8.77 4.30 -2.40
C ALA A 77 -9.76 4.47 -1.25
N ILE A 78 -9.27 4.65 -0.01
CA ILE A 78 -10.11 4.92 1.16
C ILE A 78 -10.86 6.25 0.99
N ALA A 79 -10.20 7.31 0.53
CA ALA A 79 -10.86 8.59 0.27
C ALA A 79 -11.98 8.44 -0.79
N GLY A 80 -11.73 7.68 -1.85
CA GLY A 80 -12.75 7.34 -2.84
C GLY A 80 -13.96 6.59 -2.25
N PHE A 81 -13.70 5.62 -1.38
CA PHE A 81 -14.75 4.89 -0.67
C PHE A 81 -15.60 5.81 0.22
N VAL A 82 -14.98 6.75 0.94
CA VAL A 82 -15.69 7.76 1.72
C VAL A 82 -16.60 8.62 0.84
N LEU A 83 -16.14 9.06 -0.34
CA LEU A 83 -16.98 9.83 -1.27
C LEU A 83 -18.19 9.04 -1.75
N VAL A 84 -18.03 7.75 -2.05
CA VAL A 84 -19.16 6.90 -2.44
C VAL A 84 -20.20 6.84 -1.32
N LEU A 85 -19.77 6.62 -0.07
CA LEU A 85 -20.66 6.59 1.09
C LEU A 85 -21.39 7.93 1.30
N LEU A 86 -20.69 9.06 1.14
CA LEU A 86 -21.31 10.38 1.24
C LEU A 86 -22.38 10.61 0.17
N GLY A 87 -22.16 10.13 -1.06
CA GLY A 87 -23.16 10.20 -2.13
C GLY A 87 -24.45 9.44 -1.83
N PHE A 88 -24.40 8.40 -0.99
CA PHE A 88 -25.59 7.71 -0.49
C PHE A 88 -26.24 8.41 0.71
N LEU A 89 -25.46 9.13 1.51
CA LEU A 89 -25.93 9.77 2.74
C LEU A 89 -26.69 11.09 2.48
N ILE A 90 -26.35 11.78 1.39
CA ILE A 90 -26.94 13.07 1.00
C ILE A 90 -28.28 12.84 0.30
N LYS A 91 -29.35 13.47 0.82
CA LYS A 91 -30.74 13.38 0.33
C LYS A 91 -31.06 14.47 -0.70
#